data_AF-A0A2E4AA63-F1
#
_entry.id   AF-A0A2E4AA63-F1
#
_cell.length_a   1.000
_cell.length_b   1.000
_cell.length_c   1.000
_cell.angle_alpha   90.00
_cell.angle_beta   90.00
_cell.angle_gamma   90.00
#
_symmetry.space_group_name_H-M   'P 1'
#
loop_
_entity.id
_entity.type
_entity.pdbx_description
1 polymer ?
#
loop_
_entity_poly.entity_id
_entity_poly.type
_entity_poly.pdbx_seq_one_letter_code
_entity_poly.pdbx_strand_id
1 'polypeptide(L)'
;MKKWYLFACMPYALAIIIFYSVAIHMQIALKGWPDGIGTRGFPESLLFHVNIQGWYLSVLGIFTVFVVPIIILLCLIIPKWRHFSIYFLLQIIGLVIFLLQMSFAPDAYLNWFWD
;
A
#
# COMPACT_ATOMS: atom_id res chain seq x y z
N MET A 1 7.81 -3.94 24.87
CA MET A 1 6.94 -4.60 23.86
C MET A 1 6.16 -3.62 22.97
N LYS A 2 5.75 -2.42 23.41
CA LYS A 2 4.93 -1.48 22.58
C LYS A 2 5.60 -0.91 21.32
N LYS A 3 6.92 -0.67 21.32
CA LYS A 3 7.62 0.02 20.22
C LYS A 3 7.62 -0.76 18.89
N TRP A 4 7.72 -2.08 18.95
CA TRP A 4 7.81 -2.93 17.75
C TRP A 4 6.49 -3.00 16.96
N TYR A 5 5.35 -2.77 17.62
CA TYR A 5 4.07 -2.68 16.93
C TYR A 5 3.98 -1.46 16.02
N LEU A 6 4.57 -0.33 16.43
CA LEU A 6 4.62 0.87 15.58
C LEU A 6 5.43 0.60 14.31
N PHE A 7 6.57 -0.09 14.44
CA PHE A 7 7.37 -0.51 13.29
C PHE A 7 6.60 -1.50 12.40
N ALA A 8 5.82 -2.41 12.98
CA ALA A 8 4.99 -3.32 12.20
C ALA A 8 3.86 -2.60 11.44
N CYS A 9 3.29 -1.52 11.98
CA CYS A 9 2.27 -0.74 11.27
C CYS A 9 2.84 0.16 10.17
N MET A 10 4.16 0.45 10.21
CA MET A 10 4.81 1.41 9.33
C MET A 10 4.59 1.15 7.82
N PRO A 11 4.67 -0.09 7.30
CA PRO A 11 4.55 -0.31 5.86
C PRO A 11 3.20 0.13 5.29
N TYR A 12 2.10 -0.27 5.92
CA TYR A 12 0.77 0.12 5.45
C TYR A 12 0.39 1.55 5.82
N ALA A 13 0.94 2.12 6.90
CA ALA A 13 0.82 3.55 7.14
C ALA A 13 1.49 4.36 6.01
N LEU A 14 2.68 3.95 5.57
CA LEU A 14 3.38 4.58 4.45
C LEU A 14 2.64 4.36 3.12
N ALA A 15 2.06 3.18 2.90
CA ALA A 15 1.21 2.89 1.74
C ALA A 15 0.05 3.88 1.60
N ILE A 16 -0.66 4.17 2.70
CA ILE A 16 -1.76 5.14 2.74
C ILE A 16 -1.24 6.55 2.41
N ILE A 17 -0.13 6.96 3.03
CA ILE A 17 0.47 8.28 2.80
C ILE A 17 0.85 8.45 1.32
N ILE A 18 1.53 7.46 0.74
CA ILE A 18 1.96 7.47 -0.66
C ILE A 18 0.74 7.51 -1.59
N PHE A 19 -0.29 6.70 -1.30
CA PHE A 19 -1.51 6.65 -2.09
C PHE A 19 -2.20 8.01 -2.21
N TYR A 20 -2.38 8.70 -1.09
CA TYR A 20 -2.98 10.04 -1.10
C TYR A 20 -2.01 11.12 -1.60
N SER A 21 -0.70 10.98 -1.38
CA SER A 21 0.26 11.96 -1.92
C SER A 21 0.29 11.94 -3.45
N VAL A 22 0.16 10.76 -4.08
CA VAL A 22 0.02 10.67 -5.54
C VAL A 22 -1.30 11.26 -5.99
N ALA A 23 -2.42 10.96 -5.31
CA ALA A 23 -3.72 11.55 -5.64
C ALA A 23 -3.66 13.10 -5.65
N ILE A 24 -3.03 13.69 -4.62
CA ILE A 24 -2.84 15.14 -4.51
C ILE A 24 -1.90 15.66 -5.62
N HIS A 25 -0.76 15.00 -5.85
CA HIS A 25 0.19 15.41 -6.89
C HIS A 25 -0.46 15.37 -8.27
N MET A 26 -1.26 14.34 -8.54
CA MET A 26 -2.01 14.18 -9.78
C MET A 26 -3.02 15.30 -9.97
N GLN A 27 -3.83 15.58 -8.94
CA GLN A 27 -4.83 16.66 -8.98
C GLN A 27 -4.18 18.02 -9.30
N ILE A 28 -3.01 18.31 -8.72
CA ILE A 28 -2.30 19.57 -8.96
C ILE A 28 -1.67 19.59 -10.36
N ALA A 29 -1.01 18.51 -10.76
CA ALA A 29 -0.26 18.43 -12.02
C ALA A 29 -1.17 18.43 -13.26
N LEU A 30 -2.33 17.76 -13.17
CA LEU A 30 -3.29 17.64 -14.27
C LEU A 30 -4.40 18.70 -14.19
N LYS A 31 -4.47 19.48 -13.11
CA LYS A 31 -5.58 20.39 -12.79
C LYS A 31 -6.93 19.66 -12.75
N GLY A 32 -6.92 18.42 -12.30
CA GLY A 32 -8.05 17.50 -12.37
C GLY A 32 -7.57 16.04 -12.28
N TRP A 33 -8.42 15.12 -12.73
CA TRP A 33 -8.13 13.69 -12.77
C TRP A 33 -7.75 13.26 -14.19
N PRO A 34 -7.04 12.15 -14.36
CA PRO A 34 -6.67 11.65 -15.69
C PRO A 34 -7.92 11.30 -16.52
N ASP A 35 -7.96 11.78 -17.76
CA ASP A 35 -9.07 11.56 -18.70
C ASP A 35 -9.04 10.17 -19.38
N GLY A 36 -8.04 9.34 -19.08
CA GLY A 36 -7.86 8.04 -19.72
C GLY A 36 -6.87 7.11 -19.03
N ILE A 37 -6.74 5.92 -19.60
CA ILE A 37 -5.95 4.80 -19.06
C ILE A 37 -4.44 5.09 -19.14
N GLY A 38 -3.72 4.71 -18.09
CA GLY A 38 -2.26 4.75 -18.02
C GLY A 38 -1.71 6.16 -17.74
N THR A 39 -0.47 6.41 -18.18
CA THR A 39 0.30 7.61 -17.76
C THR A 39 0.67 8.53 -18.92
N ARG A 40 0.01 8.38 -20.08
CA ARG A 40 0.32 9.20 -21.27
C ARG A 40 -0.01 10.67 -20.99
N GLY A 41 0.98 11.54 -21.22
CA GLY A 41 0.83 12.98 -20.98
C GLY A 41 1.09 13.41 -19.53
N PHE A 42 1.45 12.48 -18.63
CA PHE A 42 1.84 12.85 -17.28
C PHE A 42 3.17 13.61 -17.31
N PRO A 43 3.28 14.74 -16.59
CA PRO A 43 4.56 15.38 -16.36
C PRO A 43 5.55 14.39 -15.73
N GLU A 44 6.83 14.53 -16.05
CA GLU A 44 7.87 13.59 -15.61
C GLU A 44 7.92 13.43 -14.07
N SER A 45 7.71 14.53 -13.33
CA SER A 45 7.66 14.49 -11.86
C SER A 45 6.49 13.66 -11.33
N LEU A 46 5.32 13.73 -11.99
CA LEU A 46 4.15 12.93 -11.63
C LEU A 46 4.40 11.46 -11.96
N LEU A 47 4.94 11.18 -13.15
CA LEU A 47 5.28 9.82 -13.58
C LEU A 47 6.26 9.16 -12.60
N PHE A 48 7.28 9.88 -12.15
CA PHE A 48 8.21 9.39 -11.13
C PHE A 48 7.50 9.04 -9.81
N HIS A 49 6.59 9.90 -9.34
CA HIS A 49 5.84 9.66 -8.11
C HIS A 49 4.90 8.44 -8.22
N VAL A 50 4.22 8.30 -9.36
CA VAL A 50 3.39 7.13 -9.68
C VAL A 50 4.23 5.85 -9.70
N ASN A 51 5.43 5.88 -10.29
CA ASN A 51 6.31 4.72 -10.33
C ASN A 51 6.78 4.29 -8.93
N ILE A 52 7.09 5.25 -8.04
CA ILE A 52 7.40 4.95 -6.63
C ILE A 52 6.21 4.26 -5.96
N GLN A 53 5.00 4.81 -6.11
CA GLN A 53 3.79 4.20 -5.57
C GLN A 53 3.59 2.78 -6.09
N GLY A 54 3.60 2.61 -7.41
CA GLY A 54 3.37 1.32 -8.06
C GLY A 54 4.37 0.28 -7.58
N TRP A 55 5.66 0.62 -7.55
CA TRP A 55 6.70 -0.29 -7.05
C TRP A 55 6.49 -0.64 -5.57
N TYR A 56 6.29 0.36 -4.72
CA TYR A 56 6.13 0.16 -3.28
C TYR A 56 4.93 -0.73 -2.95
N LEU A 57 3.76 -0.40 -3.52
CA LEU A 57 2.52 -1.14 -3.29
C LEU A 57 2.58 -2.55 -3.87
N SER A 58 3.21 -2.74 -5.03
CA SER A 58 3.37 -4.07 -5.64
C SER A 58 4.22 -4.98 -4.76
N VAL A 59 5.39 -4.50 -4.32
CA VAL A 59 6.28 -5.28 -3.44
C VAL A 59 5.60 -5.60 -2.11
N LEU A 60 4.97 -4.60 -1.47
CA LEU A 60 4.30 -4.77 -0.20
C LEU A 60 3.09 -5.72 -0.29
N GLY A 61 2.29 -5.59 -1.35
CA GLY A 61 1.14 -6.42 -1.64
C GLY A 61 1.54 -7.88 -1.87
N ILE A 62 2.50 -8.14 -2.75
CA ILE A 62 3.02 -9.50 -3.01
C ILE A 62 3.57 -10.12 -1.72
N PHE A 63 4.38 -9.38 -0.98
CA PHE A 63 4.92 -9.86 0.29
C PHE A 63 3.79 -10.21 1.28
N THR A 64 2.78 -9.35 1.39
CA THR A 64 1.70 -9.56 2.36
C THR A 64 0.73 -10.67 1.97
N VAL A 65 0.44 -10.83 0.69
CA VAL A 65 -0.51 -11.84 0.21
C VAL A 65 0.13 -13.23 0.16
N PHE A 66 1.39 -13.34 -0.27
CA PHE A 66 2.01 -14.63 -0.52
C PHE A 66 3.02 -15.04 0.56
N VAL A 67 3.81 -14.11 1.09
CA VAL A 67 4.92 -14.45 2.01
C VAL A 67 4.42 -14.47 3.46
N VAL A 68 3.65 -13.47 3.87
CA VAL A 68 3.17 -13.33 5.25
C VAL A 68 2.36 -14.53 5.75
N PRO A 69 1.39 -15.10 5.00
CA PRO A 69 0.64 -16.28 5.47
C PRO A 69 1.54 -17.49 5.72
N ILE A 70 2.55 -17.71 4.86
CA ILE A 70 3.53 -18.79 5.03
C ILE A 70 4.33 -18.57 6.32
N ILE A 71 4.79 -17.34 6.57
CA ILE A 71 5.52 -17.03 7.80
C ILE A 71 4.65 -17.26 9.04
N ILE A 72 3.37 -16.83 9.00
CA ILE A 72 2.44 -17.06 10.12
C ILE A 72 2.29 -18.56 10.39
N LEU A 73 2.11 -19.40 9.37
CA LEU A 73 2.03 -20.85 9.52
C LEU A 73 3.29 -21.41 10.18
N LEU A 74 4.49 -21.00 9.73
CA LEU A 74 5.76 -21.40 10.33
C LEU A 74 5.86 -20.96 11.80
N CYS A 75 5.43 -19.73 12.12
CA CYS A 75 5.39 -19.23 13.50
C CYS A 75 4.45 -20.06 14.40
N LEU A 76 3.33 -20.57 13.86
CA LEU A 76 2.40 -21.39 14.63
C LEU A 76 2.93 -22.81 14.89
N ILE A 77 3.65 -23.38 13.92
CA ILE A 77 4.29 -24.71 14.01
C ILE A 77 5.45 -24.68 15.02
N ILE A 78 6.29 -23.64 14.99
CA ILE A 78 7.49 -23.54 15.83
C ILE A 78 7.15 -22.78 17.12
N PRO A 79 7.04 -23.43 18.31
CA PRO A 79 6.54 -22.78 19.52
C PRO A 79 7.32 -21.53 19.94
N LYS A 80 8.63 -21.53 19.70
CA LYS A 80 9.52 -20.40 20.01
C LYS A 80 9.20 -19.15 19.19
N TRP A 81 8.61 -19.30 17.99
CA TRP A 81 8.35 -18.20 17.07
C TRP A 81 6.91 -17.67 17.11
N ARG A 82 6.02 -18.31 17.87
CA ARG A 82 4.60 -17.93 17.96
C ARG A 82 4.38 -16.46 18.28
N HIS A 83 5.23 -15.88 19.13
CA HIS A 83 5.12 -14.47 19.51
C HIS A 83 5.37 -13.50 18.35
N PHE A 84 6.03 -13.91 17.26
CA PHE A 84 6.22 -13.08 16.07
C PHE A 84 4.97 -13.00 15.18
N SER A 85 4.07 -13.98 15.26
CA SER A 85 2.87 -14.06 14.41
C SER A 85 2.01 -12.78 14.45
N ILE A 86 1.95 -12.10 15.60
CA ILE A 86 1.19 -10.86 15.78
C ILE A 86 1.69 -9.73 14.86
N TYR A 87 3.00 -9.60 14.63
CA TYR A 87 3.54 -8.53 13.78
C TYR A 87 3.24 -8.77 12.31
N PHE A 88 3.18 -10.04 11.91
CA PHE A 88 2.78 -10.45 10.57
C PHE A 88 1.27 -10.34 10.36
N LEU A 89 0.48 -10.63 11.39
CA LEU A 89 -0.97 -10.39 11.37
C LEU A 89 -1.29 -8.90 11.17
N LEU A 90 -0.49 -8.01 11.75
CA LEU A 90 -0.63 -6.57 11.52
C LEU A 90 -0.41 -6.17 10.04
N GLN A 91 0.38 -6.92 9.27
CA GLN A 91 0.49 -6.68 7.82
C GLN A 91 -0.82 -7.00 7.11
N ILE A 92 -1.45 -8.13 7.44
CA ILE A 92 -2.74 -8.52 6.86
C ILE A 92 -3.82 -7.50 7.22
N ILE A 93 -3.87 -7.08 8.49
CA ILE A 93 -4.82 -6.04 8.94
C ILE A 93 -4.52 -4.72 8.22
N GLY A 94 -3.24 -4.35 8.09
CA GLY A 94 -2.80 -3.16 7.36
C GLY A 94 -3.25 -3.17 5.90
N LEU A 95 -3.16 -4.30 5.21
CA LEU A 95 -3.66 -4.47 3.84
C LEU A 95 -5.17 -4.24 3.77
N VAL A 96 -5.94 -4.84 4.68
CA VAL A 96 -7.40 -4.66 4.71
C VAL A 96 -7.75 -3.19 4.95
N ILE A 97 -7.10 -2.54 5.92
CA ILE A 97 -7.32 -1.11 6.19
C ILE A 97 -6.95 -0.27 4.97
N PHE A 98 -5.81 -0.57 4.32
CA PHE A 98 -5.38 0.12 3.12
C PHE A 98 -6.41 -0.01 1.98
N LEU A 99 -6.95 -1.20 1.73
CA LEU A 99 -7.97 -1.40 0.70
C LEU A 99 -9.29 -0.71 1.06
N LEU A 100 -9.71 -0.78 2.32
CA LEU A 100 -10.94 -0.12 2.77
C LEU A 100 -10.85 1.40 2.67
N GLN A 101 -9.72 2.01 3.06
CA GLN A 101 -9.61 3.47 3.01
C GLN A 101 -9.62 4.00 1.58
N MET A 102 -9.24 3.20 0.57
CA MET A 102 -9.24 3.64 -0.83
C MET A 102 -10.63 4.06 -1.30
N SER A 103 -11.70 3.57 -0.67
CA SER A 103 -13.08 3.98 -0.99
C SER A 103 -13.38 5.44 -0.65
N PHE A 104 -12.50 6.13 0.07
CA PHE A 104 -12.62 7.57 0.32
C PHE A 104 -11.94 8.43 -0.75
N ALA A 105 -11.19 7.82 -1.67
CA ALA A 105 -10.57 8.54 -2.77
C ALA A 105 -11.59 8.85 -3.89
N PRO A 106 -11.36 9.91 -4.68
CA PRO A 106 -12.22 10.24 -5.81
C PRO A 106 -12.29 9.12 -6.85
N ASP A 107 -13.49 8.85 -7.38
CA ASP A 107 -13.74 7.72 -8.29
C ASP A 107 -12.83 7.75 -9.53
N ALA A 108 -12.59 8.92 -10.11
CA ALA A 108 -11.71 9.06 -11.27
C ALA A 108 -10.25 8.66 -10.97
N TYR A 109 -9.75 8.98 -9.76
CA TYR A 109 -8.43 8.53 -9.31
C TYR A 109 -8.42 7.02 -9.06
N LEU A 110 -9.46 6.50 -8.42
CA LEU A 110 -9.56 5.09 -8.08
C LEU A 110 -9.64 4.22 -9.33
N ASN A 111 -10.42 4.65 -10.34
CA ASN A 111 -10.49 3.97 -11.63
C ASN A 111 -9.11 3.92 -12.30
N TRP A 112 -8.42 5.06 -12.39
CA TRP A 112 -7.06 5.10 -12.93
C TRP A 112 -6.05 4.25 -12.13
N PHE A 113 -6.20 4.19 -10.81
CA PHE A 113 -5.30 3.40 -9.96
C PHE A 113 -5.43 1.89 -10.24
N TRP A 114 -6.63 1.42 -10.58
CA TRP A 114 -6.92 0.02 -10.87
C TRP A 114 -6.77 -0.37 -12.34
N ASP A 115 -6.59 0.63 -13.23
CA ASP A 115 -6.29 0.44 -14.65
C ASP A 115 -4.86 -0.07 -14.90
#